data_AF-A0A535V460-F1
#
_entry.id   AF-A0A535V460-F1
#
_cell.length_a   1.000
_cell.length_b   1.000
_cell.length_c   1.000
_cell.angle_alpha   90.00
_cell.angle_beta   90.00
_cell.angle_gamma   90.00
#
_symmetry.space_group_name_H-M   'P 1'
#
loop_
_entity.id
_entity.type
_entity.pdbx_description
1 polymer ?
#
loop_
_entity_poly.entity_id
_entity_poly.type
_entity_poly.pdbx_seq_one_letter_code
_entity_poly.pdbx_strand_id
1 'polypeptide(L)'
;MRVYVIWTVKLTFDARDQWDGGGLSDSRVVHLWDPQDLVGDWFVAHLPDNQADDWDAYWLFNSTATWANQPPPLISSGSSVIGEKDALAQSIAPLLKG
;
A
#
# COMPACT_ATOMS: atom_id res chain seq x y z
N MET A 1 -13.65 -4.20 -2.35
CA MET A 1 -12.20 -3.95 -2.15
C MET A 1 -12.03 -2.64 -1.41
N ARG A 2 -11.12 -2.60 -0.42
CA ARG A 2 -10.71 -1.36 0.27
C ARG A 2 -9.32 -1.00 -0.22
N VAL A 3 -9.10 0.27 -0.55
CA VAL A 3 -7.80 0.77 -1.01
C VAL A 3 -7.37 1.85 -0.06
N TYR A 4 -6.23 1.66 0.61
CA TYR A 4 -5.61 2.67 1.44
C TYR A 4 -4.37 3.18 0.74
N VAL A 5 -4.25 4.50 0.63
CA VAL A 5 -3.05 5.14 0.12
C VAL A 5 -2.46 5.94 1.25
N ILE A 6 -1.25 5.57 1.63
CA ILE A 6 -0.55 6.13 2.78
C ILE A 6 0.57 6.99 2.24
N TRP A 7 0.45 8.29 2.46
CA TRP A 7 1.39 9.29 2.00
C TRP A 7 2.42 9.56 3.08
N THR A 8 3.69 9.45 2.71
CA THR A 8 4.82 9.58 3.62
C THR A 8 5.72 10.73 3.19
N VAL A 9 6.57 11.19 4.11
CA VAL A 9 7.59 12.21 3.81
C VAL A 9 8.87 11.47 3.44
N LYS A 10 9.26 11.51 2.17
CA LYS A 10 10.49 10.88 1.70
C LYS A 10 11.50 11.88 1.14
N LEU A 11 11.04 13.04 0.67
CA LEU A 11 11.86 14.14 0.20
C LEU A 11 11.72 15.35 1.13
N THR A 12 12.75 16.20 1.13
CA THR A 12 12.86 17.40 1.98
C THR A 12 11.67 18.37 1.88
N PHE A 13 10.91 18.33 0.78
CA PHE A 13 9.78 19.23 0.53
C PHE A 13 8.42 18.53 0.55
N ASP A 14 8.35 17.25 0.94
CA ASP A 14 7.07 16.57 1.08
C ASP A 14 6.32 17.14 2.27
N ALA A 15 5.09 17.58 2.04
CA ALA A 15 4.23 18.16 3.07
C ALA A 15 2.77 17.85 2.79
N ARG A 16 1.99 17.71 3.87
CA ARG A 16 0.58 17.32 3.80
C ARG A 16 -0.27 18.29 2.99
N ASP A 17 0.05 19.58 3.05
CA ASP A 17 -0.70 20.65 2.40
C ASP A 17 -0.33 20.86 0.92
N GLN A 18 0.74 20.22 0.43
CA GLN A 18 1.13 20.22 -0.98
C GLN A 18 0.57 19.02 -1.76
N TRP A 19 0.01 18.05 -1.05
CA TRP A 19 -0.43 16.79 -1.62
C TRP A 19 -1.87 16.88 -2.19
N ASP A 20 -2.05 16.43 -3.43
CA ASP A 20 -3.28 16.58 -4.23
C ASP A 20 -4.05 15.27 -4.48
N GLY A 21 -3.66 14.17 -3.82
CA GLY A 21 -4.22 12.85 -4.12
C GLY A 21 -3.38 11.99 -5.06
N GLY A 22 -2.35 12.55 -5.70
CA GLY A 22 -1.55 11.87 -6.72
C GLY A 22 -2.38 11.32 -7.88
N GLY A 23 -3.51 11.97 -8.18
CA GLY A 23 -4.47 11.55 -9.22
C GLY A 23 -5.36 10.35 -8.87
N LEU A 24 -5.21 9.75 -7.69
CA LEU A 24 -6.01 8.60 -7.25
C LEU A 24 -7.39 9.06 -6.76
N SER A 25 -8.32 9.21 -7.70
CA SER A 25 -9.66 9.80 -7.49
C SER A 25 -10.80 8.78 -7.35
N ASP A 26 -10.50 7.47 -7.39
CA ASP A 26 -11.51 6.42 -7.24
C ASP A 26 -12.14 6.48 -5.83
N SER A 27 -13.48 6.42 -5.76
CA SER A 27 -14.25 6.51 -4.51
C SER A 27 -13.91 5.47 -3.44
N ARG A 28 -13.21 4.39 -3.81
CA ARG A 28 -12.77 3.32 -2.90
C ARG A 28 -11.46 3.67 -2.19
N VAL A 29 -10.76 4.72 -2.63
CA VAL A 29 -9.48 5.15 -2.08
C VAL A 29 -9.70 5.94 -0.81
N VAL A 30 -9.10 5.48 0.27
CA VAL A 30 -8.99 6.19 1.53
C VAL A 30 -7.56 6.67 1.66
N HIS A 31 -7.38 7.98 1.72
CA HIS A 31 -6.06 8.57 1.87
C HIS A 31 -5.71 8.84 3.34
N LEU A 32 -4.50 8.45 3.72
CA LEU A 32 -3.94 8.62 5.04
C LEU A 32 -2.58 9.31 4.91
N TRP A 33 -2.14 10.01 5.96
CA TRP A 33 -0.85 10.67 5.99
C TRP A 33 -0.05 10.15 7.17
N ASP A 34 1.16 9.71 6.88
CA ASP A 34 2.09 9.11 7.81
C ASP A 34 3.47 9.76 7.61
N PRO A 35 3.69 10.95 8.20
CA PRO A 35 4.91 11.73 7.96
C PRO A 35 6.16 11.07 8.55
N GLN A 36 5.98 10.03 9.37
CA GLN A 36 7.07 9.31 10.03
C GLN A 36 7.32 7.94 9.38
N ASP A 37 6.58 7.60 8.32
CA ASP A 37 6.63 6.29 7.65
C ASP A 37 6.53 5.09 8.60
N LEU A 38 5.69 5.21 9.62
CA LEU A 38 5.49 4.16 10.62
C LEU A 38 4.97 2.86 9.98
N VAL A 39 4.10 2.97 8.97
CA VAL A 39 3.51 1.81 8.31
C VAL A 39 4.52 1.11 7.39
N GLY A 40 5.30 1.87 6.61
CA GLY A 40 6.34 1.31 5.74
C GLY A 40 7.40 0.56 6.55
N ASP A 41 7.94 1.22 7.58
CA ASP A 41 8.91 0.61 8.51
C ASP A 41 8.35 -0.66 9.15
N TRP A 42 7.10 -0.63 9.60
CA TRP A 42 6.48 -1.79 10.22
C TRP A 42 6.32 -2.95 9.22
N PHE A 43 5.90 -2.69 7.98
CA PHE A 43 5.76 -3.73 6.96
C PHE A 43 7.10 -4.38 6.59
N VAL A 44 8.14 -3.57 6.34
CA VAL A 44 9.48 -4.08 6.04
C VAL A 44 10.00 -4.97 7.18
N ALA A 45 9.73 -4.62 8.44
CA ALA A 45 10.20 -5.37 9.59
C ALA A 45 9.39 -6.64 9.93
N HIS A 46 8.10 -6.71 9.58
CA HIS A 46 7.19 -7.75 10.10
C HIS A 46 6.55 -8.66 9.04
N LEU A 47 6.66 -8.36 7.75
CA LEU A 47 6.10 -9.19 6.69
C LEU A 47 7.16 -10.17 6.14
N PRO A 48 7.09 -11.47 6.47
CA PRO A 48 8.14 -12.45 6.15
C PRO A 48 8.36 -12.68 4.65
N ASP A 49 7.34 -12.41 3.81
CA ASP A 49 7.39 -12.59 2.35
C ASP A 49 7.33 -11.26 1.58
N ASN A 50 7.58 -10.13 2.26
CA ASN A 50 7.57 -8.83 1.63
C ASN A 50 8.61 -8.73 0.51
N GLN A 51 8.15 -8.34 -0.68
CA GLN A 51 8.98 -8.04 -1.86
C GLN A 51 8.99 -6.54 -2.19
N ALA A 52 8.25 -5.72 -1.42
CA ALA A 52 8.26 -4.27 -1.60
C ALA A 52 9.31 -3.59 -0.73
N ASP A 53 9.87 -2.52 -1.24
CA ASP A 53 10.69 -1.58 -0.49
C ASP A 53 9.82 -0.57 0.28
N ASP A 54 10.45 0.38 0.97
CA ASP A 54 9.79 1.46 1.71
C ASP A 54 9.30 2.62 0.82
N TRP A 55 9.66 2.61 -0.47
CA TRP A 55 9.38 3.69 -1.42
C TRP A 55 8.43 3.23 -2.53
N ASP A 56 7.36 4.00 -2.78
CA ASP A 56 6.39 3.77 -3.87
C ASP A 56 5.94 2.29 -3.94
N ALA A 57 5.46 1.78 -2.82
CA ALA A 57 5.21 0.37 -2.59
C ALA A 57 3.72 0.02 -2.48
N TYR A 58 3.39 -1.24 -2.73
CA TYR A 58 2.08 -1.81 -2.42
C TYR A 58 2.19 -3.11 -1.63
N TRP A 59 1.14 -3.37 -0.85
CA TRP A 59 0.88 -4.63 -0.18
C TRP A 59 -0.58 -5.04 -0.39
N LEU A 60 -0.78 -6.22 -0.97
CA LEU A 60 -2.09 -6.79 -1.26
C LEU A 60 -2.40 -7.90 -0.26
N PHE A 61 -3.53 -7.75 0.43
CA PHE A 61 -4.03 -8.73 1.39
C PHE A 61 -5.40 -9.25 0.96
N ASN A 62 -5.81 -10.39 1.53
CA ASN A 62 -7.15 -10.95 1.32
C ASN A 62 -8.23 -10.01 1.90
N SER A 63 -9.45 -10.04 1.36
CA SER A 63 -10.59 -9.24 1.86
C SER A 63 -10.99 -9.58 3.31
N THR A 64 -10.63 -10.78 3.79
CA THR A 64 -10.86 -11.27 5.16
C THR A 64 -9.67 -11.02 6.10
N ALA A 65 -8.62 -10.35 5.62
CA ALA A 65 -7.45 -10.01 6.41
C ALA A 65 -7.84 -9.19 7.66
N THR A 66 -7.40 -9.66 8.82
CA THR A 66 -7.58 -8.96 10.10
C THR A 66 -6.22 -8.62 10.69
N TRP A 67 -6.13 -7.43 11.26
CA TRP A 67 -4.91 -6.92 11.89
C TRP A 67 -4.94 -7.31 13.37
N ALA A 68 -4.35 -8.46 13.68
CA ALA A 68 -4.12 -8.94 15.04
C ALA A 68 -2.62 -8.79 15.40
N ASN A 69 -2.07 -9.68 16.22
CA ASN A 69 -0.66 -9.63 16.62
C ASN A 69 0.33 -10.05 15.51
N GLN A 70 -0.13 -10.79 14.50
CA GLN A 70 0.65 -11.14 13.33
C GLN A 70 0.00 -10.55 12.08
N PRO A 71 0.79 -10.06 11.12
CA PRO A 71 0.23 -9.58 9.87
C PRO A 71 -0.50 -10.72 9.15
N PRO A 72 -1.64 -10.42 8.52
CA PRO A 72 -2.34 -11.39 7.69
C PRO A 72 -1.44 -11.84 6.53
N PRO A 73 -1.62 -13.07 6.00
CA PRO A 73 -0.85 -13.54 4.87
C PRO A 73 -0.91 -12.57 3.69
N LEU A 74 0.27 -12.21 3.19
CA LEU A 74 0.45 -11.34 2.05
C LEU A 74 0.12 -12.12 0.77
N ILE A 75 -0.75 -11.57 -0.08
CA ILE A 75 -1.05 -12.16 -1.39
C ILE A 75 0.02 -11.74 -2.40
N SER A 76 0.39 -10.46 -2.37
CA SER A 76 1.44 -9.90 -3.22
C SER A 76 1.94 -8.58 -2.63
N SER A 77 3.15 -8.18 -3.00
CA SER A 77 3.74 -6.88 -2.70
C SER A 77 4.76 -6.53 -3.77
N GLY A 78 5.04 -5.25 -3.96
CA GLY A 78 6.15 -4.80 -4.80
C GLY A 78 6.34 -3.29 -4.80
N SER A 79 7.43 -2.87 -5.43
CA SER A 79 7.82 -1.48 -5.67
C SER A 79 8.53 -1.39 -7.04
N SER A 80 8.28 -0.39 -7.89
CA SER A 80 7.33 0.72 -7.73
C SER A 80 5.89 0.33 -8.09
N VAL A 81 4.88 0.99 -7.51
CA VAL A 81 3.46 0.73 -7.84
C VAL A 81 3.19 0.89 -9.34
N ILE A 82 3.80 1.90 -9.98
CA ILE A 82 3.65 2.14 -11.42
C ILE A 82 4.29 1.02 -12.24
N GLY A 83 5.48 0.56 -11.84
CA GLY A 83 6.18 -0.53 -12.52
C GLY A 83 5.44 -1.86 -12.43
N GLU A 84 4.86 -2.13 -11.25
CA GLU A 84 4.19 -3.40 -10.95
C GLU A 84 2.68 -3.39 -11.23
N LYS A 85 2.12 -2.30 -11.77
CA LYS A 85 0.67 -2.11 -11.93
C LYS A 85 -0.04 -3.26 -12.66
N ASP A 86 0.61 -3.87 -13.65
CA ASP A 86 0.01 -4.95 -14.46
C ASP A 86 -0.01 -6.27 -13.67
N ALA A 87 1.05 -6.58 -12.93
CA ALA A 87 1.11 -7.73 -12.02
C ALA A 87 0.15 -7.57 -10.83
N LEU A 88 0.06 -6.35 -10.28
CA LEU A 88 -0.92 -6.02 -9.24
C LEU A 88 -2.36 -6.18 -9.77
N ALA A 89 -2.67 -5.70 -10.98
CA ALA A 89 -3.99 -5.86 -11.57
C ALA A 89 -4.37 -7.34 -11.76
N GLN A 90 -3.42 -8.17 -12.19
CA GLN A 90 -3.60 -9.62 -12.29
C GLN A 90 -3.86 -10.27 -10.92
N SER A 91 -3.16 -9.82 -9.88
CA SER A 91 -3.32 -10.32 -8.51
C SER A 91 -4.65 -9.91 -7.88
N ILE A 92 -5.17 -8.72 -8.22
CA ILE A 92 -6.47 -8.22 -7.76
C ILE A 92 -7.63 -8.92 -8.45
N ALA A 93 -7.52 -9.27 -9.74
CA ALA A 93 -8.65 -9.73 -10.54
C ALA A 93 -9.44 -10.92 -9.95
N PRO A 94 -8.81 -11.96 -9.34
CA PRO A 94 -9.54 -13.03 -8.65
C PRO A 94 -10.31 -12.55 -7.42
N LEU A 95 -9.82 -11.53 -6.72
CA LEU A 95 -10.41 -11.00 -5.49
C LEU A 95 -11.65 -10.13 -5.73
N LEU A 96 -11.89 -9.74 -6.99
CA LEU A 96 -13.05 -8.95 -7.40
C LEU A 96 -14.26 -9.79 -7.81
N LYS A 97 -14.10 -11.11 -8.00
CA LYS A 97 -15.15 -12.02 -8.51
C LYS A 97 -15.98 -12.70 -7.40
N GLY A 98 -16.10 -12.05 -6.24
CA GLY A 98 -16.93 -12.50 -5.12
C GLY A 98 -18.36 -12.01 -5.22
#